data_AF-A0A432S8A4-F1
#
_entry.id   AF-A0A432S8A4-F1
#
_cell.length_a   1.000
_cell.length_b   1.000
_cell.length_c   1.000
_cell.angle_alpha   90.00
_cell.angle_beta   90.00
_cell.angle_gamma   90.00
#
_symmetry.space_group_name_H-M   'P 1'
#
loop_
_entity.id
_entity.type
_entity.pdbx_description
1 polymer ?
#
loop_
_entity_poly.entity_id
_entity_poly.type
_entity_poly.pdbx_seq_one_letter_code
_entity_poly.pdbx_strand_id
1 'polypeptide(L)' 'MNEYLKEISKYWIEKSYRTLEVAKYDFEGNYLEAVLDRLYYAAFYIVLAFITLEGERFKKHSGVKSFFL' A
#
# COMPACT_ATOMS: atom_id res chain seq x y z
N MET A 1 -0.08 -14.70 13.58
CA MET A 1 0.43 -14.00 12.40
C MET A 1 0.89 -14.99 11.35
N ASN A 2 -0.01 -15.28 10.42
CA ASN A 2 0.14 -16.13 9.26
C ASN A 2 1.32 -15.64 8.40
N GLU A 3 2.29 -16.52 8.18
CA GLU A 3 3.52 -16.22 7.44
C GLU A 3 3.24 -15.80 5.99
N TYR A 4 2.19 -16.37 5.37
CA TYR A 4 1.74 -15.96 4.04
C TYR A 4 1.27 -14.51 3.99
N LEU A 5 0.53 -14.04 5.01
CA LEU A 5 0.07 -12.66 5.09
C LEU A 5 1.22 -11.68 5.34
N LYS A 6 2.25 -12.10 6.09
CA LYS A 6 3.47 -11.29 6.24
C LYS A 6 4.21 -11.14 4.91
N GLU A 7 4.32 -12.20 4.12
CA GLU A 7 4.94 -12.14 2.79
C GLU A 7 4.17 -11.20 1.84
N ILE A 8 2.83 -11.27 1.85
CA ILE A 8 2.02 -10.32 1.08
C ILE A 8 2.22 -8.88 1.59
N SER A 9 2.24 -8.66 2.91
CA SER A 9 2.49 -7.34 3.48
C SER A 9 3.86 -6.79 3.07
N LYS A 10 4.92 -7.63 3.09
CA LYS A 10 6.26 -7.23 2.63
C LYS A 10 6.24 -6.84 1.16
N TYR A 11 5.58 -7.64 0.31
CA TYR A 11 5.44 -7.32 -1.10
C TYR A 11 4.81 -5.93 -1.32
N TRP A 12 3.75 -5.59 -0.58
CA TRP A 12 3.13 -4.26 -0.69
C TRP A 12 4.05 -3.14 -0.22
N ILE A 13 4.80 -3.35 0.86
CA ILE A 13 5.79 -2.39 1.36
C ILE A 13 6.88 -2.18 0.30
N GLU A 14 7.45 -3.25 -0.28
CA GLU A 14 8.45 -3.16 -1.34
C GLU A 14 7.91 -2.44 -2.58
N LYS A 15 6.66 -2.71 -2.96
CA LYS A 15 6.00 -2.04 -4.08
C LYS A 15 5.81 -0.56 -3.82
N SER A 16 5.44 -0.17 -2.60
CA SER A 16 5.37 1.24 -2.18
C SER A 16 6.71 1.94 -2.35
N TYR A 17 7.79 1.36 -1.81
CA TYR A 17 9.13 1.93 -1.95
C TYR A 17 9.56 2.09 -3.40
N ARG A 18 9.37 1.05 -4.23
CA ARG A 18 9.67 1.16 -5.68
C ARG A 18 8.86 2.27 -6.34
N THR A 19 7.59 2.42 -5.97
CA THR A 19 6.72 3.47 -6.52
C THR A 19 7.20 4.87 -6.11
N LEU A 20 7.69 5.04 -4.87
CA LEU A 20 8.31 6.28 -4.40
C LEU A 20 9.61 6.59 -5.14
N GLU A 21 10.46 5.60 -5.40
CA GLU A 21 11.67 5.83 -6.20
C GLU A 21 11.34 6.31 -7.61
N VAL A 22 10.30 5.76 -8.25
CA VAL A 22 9.88 6.27 -9.56
C VAL A 22 9.27 7.68 -9.46
N ALA A 23 8.56 7.99 -8.38
CA ALA A 23 8.08 9.36 -8.14
C ALA A 23 9.24 10.38 -8.05
N LYS A 24 10.37 9.99 -7.45
CA LYS A 24 11.57 10.85 -7.40
C LYS A 24 12.15 11.10 -8.80
N TYR A 25 12.24 10.07 -9.65
CA TYR A 25 12.68 10.23 -11.03
C TYR A 25 11.75 11.14 -11.84
N ASP A 26 10.43 10.99 -11.68
CA ASP A 26 9.45 11.84 -12.37
C ASP A 26 9.52 13.29 -11.88
N PHE A 27 9.85 13.50 -10.60
CA PHE A 27 10.06 14.82 -10.02
C PHE A 27 11.28 15.52 -10.59
N GLU A 28 12.41 14.81 -10.75
CA GLU A 28 13.60 15.31 -11.44
C GLU A 28 13.30 15.70 -12.90
N GLY A 29 12.38 14.98 -13.55
CA GLY A 29 11.89 15.28 -14.90
C GLY A 29 10.81 16.36 -14.99
N ASN A 30 10.38 16.95 -13.86
CA ASN A 30 9.29 17.92 -13.75
C ASN A 30 7.92 17.41 -14.25
N TYR A 31 7.68 16.10 -14.20
CA TYR A 31 6.40 15.47 -14.57
C TYR A 31 5.46 15.40 -13.36
N LEU A 32 4.98 16.55 -12.89
CA LEU A 32 4.27 16.66 -11.60
C LEU A 32 2.98 15.83 -11.52
N GLU A 33 2.24 15.66 -12.61
CA GLU A 33 1.05 14.78 -12.64
C GLU A 33 1.43 13.33 -12.33
N ALA A 34 2.51 12.83 -12.95
CA ALA A 34 3.01 11.48 -12.71
C ALA A 34 3.55 11.30 -11.28
N VAL A 35 4.17 12.35 -10.71
CA VAL A 35 4.60 12.36 -9.31
C VAL A 35 3.39 12.17 -8.39
N LEU A 36 2.32 12.95 -8.57
CA LEU A 36 1.12 12.88 -7.74
C LEU A 36 0.46 11.49 -7.81
N ASP A 37 0.33 10.93 -9.01
CA ASP A 37 -0.23 9.59 -9.21
C ASP A 37 0.60 8.55 -8.45
N ARG A 38 1.93 8.60 -8.54
CA ARG A 38 2.79 7.64 -7.85
C ARG A 38 2.79 7.82 -6.34
N LEU A 39 2.75 9.04 -5.84
CA LEU A 39 2.63 9.29 -4.39
C LEU A 39 1.31 8.73 -3.84
N TYR A 40 0.20 8.92 -4.58
CA TYR A 40 -1.08 8.31 -4.23
C TYR A 40 -0.98 6.78 -4.14
N TYR A 41 -0.41 6.13 -5.17
CA TYR A 41 -0.28 4.67 -5.16
C TYR A 41 0.71 4.14 -4.14
N ALA A 42 1.80 4.85 -3.86
CA ALA A 42 2.74 4.49 -2.80
C ALA A 42 2.07 4.49 -1.42
N ALA A 43 1.28 5.52 -1.11
CA ALA A 43 0.49 5.58 0.12
C ALA A 43 -0.57 4.46 0.17
N PHE A 44 -1.27 4.23 -0.94
CA PHE A 44 -2.24 3.15 -1.07
C PHE A 44 -1.63 1.77 -0.78
N TYR A 45 -0.43 1.48 -1.29
CA TYR A 45 0.24 0.20 -1.04
C TYR A 45 0.65 0.03 0.43
N ILE A 46 1.03 1.09 1.15
CA ILE A 46 1.29 1.01 2.60
C ILE A 46 -0.01 0.70 3.36
N VAL A 47 -1.11 1.33 2.98
CA VAL A 47 -2.43 1.02 3.56
C VAL A 47 -2.83 -0.43 3.29
N LEU A 48 -2.60 -0.94 2.07
CA LEU A 48 -2.82 -2.36 1.77
C LEU A 48 -1.95 -3.30 2.58
N ALA A 49 -0.68 -2.95 2.82
CA ALA A 49 0.21 -3.73 3.69
C ALA A 49 -0.36 -3.83 5.11
N PHE A 50 -0.81 -2.70 5.66
CA PHE A 50 -1.43 -2.63 6.98
C PHE A 50 -2.71 -3.47 7.05
N ILE A 51 -3.63 -3.31 6.09
CA ILE A 51 -4.89 -4.08 6.02
C ILE A 51 -4.61 -5.58 5.87
N THR A 52 -3.59 -5.97 5.11
CA THR A 52 -3.20 -7.38 4.93
C THR A 52 -2.85 -8.02 6.28
N LEU A 53 -2.15 -7.30 7.15
CA LEU A 53 -1.81 -7.75 8.49
C LEU A 53 -3.03 -7.72 9.43
N GLU A 54 -3.86 -6.67 9.36
CA GLU A 54 -5.09 -6.56 10.15
C GLU A 54 -6.19 -7.55 9.70
N GLY A 55 -6.11 -8.11 8.49
CA GLY A 55 -7.02 -9.15 7.99
C GLY A 55 -7.09 -10.39 8.89
N GLU A 56 -6.07 -10.65 9.73
CA GLU A 56 -6.15 -11.66 10.79
C GLU A 56 -7.14 -11.30 11.90
N ARG A 57 -7.28 -10.01 12.21
CA ARG A 57 -8.16 -9.48 13.26
C ARG A 57 -9.63 -9.52 12.87
N PHE A 58 -9.94 -9.53 11.57
CA PHE A 58 -11.31 -9.53 11.03
C PHE A 58 -11.92 -10.92 10.76
N LYS A 59 -11.26 -12.02 11.16
CA LYS A 59 -11.85 -13.38 11.12
C LYS A 59 -13.08 -13.58 12.03
N LYS A 60 -13.56 -12.53 12.72
CA LYS A 60 -14.89 -12.48 13.33
C LYS A 60 -15.79 -11.60 12.46
N HIS A 61 -16.79 -12.23 11.83
CA HIS A 61 -17.77 -11.69 10.89
C HIS A 61 -18.43 -10.35 11.29
N SER A 62 -17.88 -9.22 10.85
CA SER A 62 -18.66 -7.96 10.64
C SER A 62 -17.88 -6.78 10.04
N GLY A 63 -16.55 -6.82 9.97
CA GLY A 63 -15.75 -5.59 9.79
C GLY A 63 -15.25 -5.21 8.40
N VAL A 64 -15.74 -5.79 7.30
CA VAL A 64 -15.17 -5.48 5.96
C VAL A 64 -15.82 -4.26 5.30
N LYS A 65 -17.12 -3.99 5.58
CA LYS A 65 -17.83 -2.84 5.00
C LYS A 65 -17.66 -1.52 5.78
N SER A 66 -17.22 -1.56 7.03
CA SER A 66 -17.08 -0.37 7.90
C SER A 66 -15.69 0.27 7.88
N PHE A 67 -14.73 -0.28 7.13
CA PHE A 67 -13.37 0.29 7.05
C PHE A 67 -13.21 1.27 5.87
N PHE A 68 -14.16 1.25 4.93
CA PHE A 68 -14.10 2.07 3.71
C PHE A 68 -15.34 2.98 3.51
N LEU A 69 -16.29 2.97 4.44
CA LEU A 69 -17.48 3.84 4.53
C LEU A 69 -17.53 4.43 5.94
#